data_AF-A0A813WN70-F1
#
_entry.id   AF-A0A813WN70-F1
#
_cell.length_a   1.000
_cell.length_b   1.000
_cell.length_c   1.000
_cell.angle_alpha   90.00
_cell.angle_beta   90.00
_cell.angle_gamma   90.00
#
_symmetry.space_group_name_H-M   'P 1'
#
loop_
_entity.id
_entity.type
_entity.pdbx_description
1 polymer ?
#
loop_
_entity_poly.entity_id
_entity_poly.type
_entity_poly.pdbx_seq_one_letter_code
_entity_poly.pdbx_strand_id
1 'polypeptide(L)' 'MKNNEKLYPPQSISYEKESHFINRALKTLYVKGSEIELSKARLLLYHICRLVLKDGLELLGIEALKRI' A
#
# COMPACT_ATOMS: atom_id res chain seq x y z
N MET A 1 33.83 7.98 11.30
CA MET A 1 33.58 6.59 11.74
C MET A 1 32.54 6.63 12.85
N LYS A 2 31.46 5.85 12.67
CA LYS A 2 30.47 5.42 13.69
C LYS A 2 29.46 6.51 14.12
N ASN A 3 28.14 6.33 14.09
CA ASN A 3 27.30 5.16 13.78
C ASN A 3 25.95 5.65 13.25
N ASN A 4 25.45 4.92 12.25
CA ASN A 4 24.05 4.89 11.87
C ASN A 4 23.23 4.38 13.07
N GLU A 5 22.72 5.27 13.90
CA GLU A 5 21.66 4.92 14.85
C GLU A 5 20.38 4.70 14.05
N LYS A 6 20.22 3.47 13.54
CA LYS A 6 18.89 2.93 13.28
C LYS A 6 18.16 2.92 14.63
N LEU A 7 17.34 3.93 14.89
CA LEU A 7 16.27 3.80 15.85
C LEU A 7 15.00 4.35 15.21
N TYR A 8 14.37 3.46 14.44
CA TYR A 8 13.06 3.65 13.82
C TYR A 8 12.12 4.41 14.77
N PRO A 9 11.42 5.48 14.33
CA PRO A 9 10.37 6.05 15.16
C PRO A 9 9.31 4.95 15.39
N PRO A 10 8.60 4.94 16.54
CA PRO A 10 7.69 3.87 17.00
C PRO A 10 6.44 3.61 16.11
N GLN A 11 6.48 4.03 14.85
CA GLN A 11 5.46 3.90 13.82
C GLN A 11 5.88 2.91 12.70
N SER A 12 7.05 2.27 12.82
CA SER A 12 7.66 1.40 11.81
C SER A 12 6.93 0.07 11.51
N ILE A 13 5.73 -0.16 12.07
CA ILE A 13 4.97 -1.41 11.88
C ILE A 13 3.48 -1.10 11.72
N SER A 14 3.13 -0.35 10.68
CA SER A 14 1.77 -0.35 10.12
C SER A 14 1.86 -0.07 8.63
N TYR A 15 2.42 -1.02 7.88
CA TYR A 15 2.14 -1.19 6.45
C TYR A 15 1.56 -2.59 6.18
N GLU A 16 1.89 -3.55 7.05
CA GLU A 16 1.31 -4.89 7.09
C GLU A 16 -0.21 -4.85 7.28
N LYS A 17 -0.70 -4.03 8.21
CA LYS A 17 -2.15 -3.88 8.46
C LYS A 17 -2.88 -3.30 7.24
N GLU A 18 -2.28 -2.32 6.60
CA GLU A 18 -2.75 -1.62 5.42
C GLU A 18 -2.81 -2.59 4.25
N SER A 19 -1.78 -3.42 4.07
CA SER A 19 -1.79 -4.50 3.08
C SER A 19 -2.90 -5.52 3.34
N HIS A 20 -3.18 -5.86 4.60
CA HIS A 20 -4.30 -6.74 4.96
C HIS A 20 -5.66 -6.11 4.67
N PHE A 21 -5.83 -4.81 4.96
CA PHE A 21 -7.05 -4.08 4.63
C PHE A 21 -7.27 -3.99 3.12
N ILE A 22 -6.23 -3.67 2.34
CA ILE A 22 -6.29 -3.64 0.87
C ILE A 22 -6.65 -5.03 0.32
N ASN A 23 -6.04 -6.09 0.83
CA ASN A 23 -6.34 -7.47 0.43
C ASN A 23 -7.78 -7.87 0.77
N ARG A 24 -8.32 -7.44 1.91
CA ARG A 24 -9.73 -7.65 2.25
C ARG A 24 -10.65 -6.85 1.32
N ALA A 25 -10.31 -5.60 1.05
CA ALA A 25 -11.04 -4.74 0.13
C ALA A 25 -11.06 -5.33 -1.29
N LEU A 26 -9.95 -5.90 -1.79
CA LEU A 26 -9.89 -6.54 -3.11
C LEU A 26 -10.87 -7.71 -3.27
N LYS A 27 -11.24 -8.38 -2.17
CA LYS A 27 -12.22 -9.48 -2.18
C LYS A 27 -13.68 -8.99 -2.20
N THR A 28 -13.94 -7.71 -1.92
CA THR A 28 -15.30 -7.19 -1.74
C THR A 28 -15.61 -6.00 -2.65
N LEU A 29 -14.68 -5.08 -2.84
CA LEU A 29 -14.82 -3.85 -3.62
C LEU A 29 -14.34 -4.07 -5.06
N TYR A 30 -15.04 -4.91 -5.80
CA TYR A 30 -14.73 -5.15 -7.20
C TYR A 30 -14.82 -3.86 -8.02
N VAL A 31 -13.76 -3.55 -8.76
CA VAL A 31 -13.75 -2.45 -9.73
C VAL A 31 -14.54 -2.85 -10.99
N LYS A 32 -14.22 -4.02 -11.54
CA LYS A 32 -14.83 -4.53 -12.78
C LYS A 32 -16.28 -4.96 -12.51
N GLY A 33 -17.21 -4.55 -13.36
CA GLY A 33 -18.62 -4.89 -13.24
C GLY A 33 -19.41 -4.04 -12.23
N SER A 34 -18.78 -3.04 -11.62
CA SER A 34 -19.47 -2.04 -10.81
C SER A 34 -19.95 -0.86 -11.66
N GLU A 35 -20.89 -0.09 -11.12
CA GLU A 35 -21.35 1.16 -11.73
C GLU A 35 -20.18 2.12 -12.00
N ILE A 36 -20.28 2.93 -13.05
CA ILE A 36 -19.20 3.79 -13.55
C ILE A 36 -18.60 4.65 -12.43
N GLU A 37 -19.43 5.35 -11.66
CA GLU A 37 -18.94 6.23 -10.59
C GLU A 37 -18.29 5.46 -9.43
N LEU A 38 -18.85 4.30 -9.05
CA LEU A 38 -18.25 3.41 -8.06
C LEU A 38 -16.91 2.83 -8.54
N SER A 39 -16.82 2.48 -9.82
CA SER A 39 -15.60 1.92 -10.41
C SER A 39 -14.46 2.93 -10.40
N LYS A 40 -14.74 4.21 -10.70
CA LYS A 40 -13.78 5.32 -10.63
C LYS A 40 -13.29 5.54 -9.20
N ALA A 41 -14.22 5.60 -8.24
CA ALA A 41 -13.88 5.80 -6.83
C ALA A 41 -13.01 4.66 -6.28
N ARG A 42 -13.34 3.40 -6.61
CA ARG A 42 -12.56 2.22 -6.20
C ARG A 42 -11.19 2.18 -6.86
N LEU A 43 -11.09 2.52 -8.16
CA LEU A 43 -9.80 2.65 -8.84
C LEU A 43 -8.90 3.68 -8.18
N LEU A 44 -9.45 4.84 -7.84
CA LEU A 44 -8.71 5.91 -7.16
C LEU A 44 -8.21 5.44 -5.80
N LEU A 45 -9.06 4.76 -5.02
CA LEU A 45 -8.68 4.18 -3.73
C LEU A 45 -7.50 3.22 -3.87
N TYR A 46 -7.59 2.24 -4.77
CA TYR A 46 -6.51 1.28 -4.98
C TYR A 46 -5.23 1.92 -5.52
N HIS A 47 -5.35 2.96 -6.35
CA HIS A 47 -4.21 3.71 -6.85
C HIS A 47 -3.45 4.40 -5.71
N ILE A 48 -4.17 5.11 -4.83
CA ILE A 48 -3.56 5.79 -3.67
C ILE A 48 -2.93 4.77 -2.73
N CYS A 49 -3.63 3.68 -2.41
CA CYS A 49 -3.09 2.60 -1.59
C CYS A 49 -1.78 2.01 -2.16
N ARG A 50 -1.69 1.85 -3.49
CA ARG A 50 -0.49 1.37 -4.16
C ARG A 50 0.68 2.34 -4.01
N LEU A 51 0.44 3.65 -4.12
CA LEU A 51 1.48 4.67 -3.94
C LEU A 51 2.02 4.68 -2.51
N VAL A 52 1.12 4.72 -1.52
CA VAL A 52 1.51 4.70 -0.10
C VAL A 52 2.31 3.44 0.24
N LEU A 53 1.90 2.27 -0.26
CA LEU A 53 2.63 1.03 -0.04
C LEU A 53 4.00 1.05 -0.75
N LYS A 54 4.08 1.61 -1.95
CA LYS A 54 5.36 1.77 -2.67
C LYS A 54 6.33 2.63 -1.88
N ASP A 55 5.89 3.78 -1.40
CA ASP A 55 6.73 4.70 -0.62
C ASP A 55 7.15 4.06 0.71
N GLY A 56 6.24 3.31 1.36
CA GLY A 56 6.54 2.53 2.57
C GLY A 56 7.59 1.44 2.33
N LEU A 57 7.50 0.72 1.22
CA LEU A 57 8.50 -0.29 0.85
C LEU A 57 9.85 0.35 0.50
N GLU A 58 9.85 1.47 -0.22
CA GLU A 58 11.08 2.22 -0.55
C GLU A 58 11.78 2.74 0.71
N LEU A 59 11.03 3.20 1.72
CA LEU A 59 11.57 3.58 3.04
C LEU A 59 12.23 2.39 3.77
N LEU A 60 11.74 1.18 3.56
CA LEU A 60 12.33 -0.06 4.11
C LEU A 60 13.50 -0.58 3.27
N GLY A 61 13.82 0.06 2.13
CA GLY A 61 14.82 -0.39 1.18
C GLY A 61 14.38 -1.59 0.34
N ILE A 62 13.08 -1.86 0.26
CA ILE A 62 12.48 -2.95 -0.53
C ILE A 62 11.95 -2.36 -1.83
N GLU A 63 12.41 -2.89 -2.97
CA GLU A 63 11.88 -2.49 -4.26
C GLU A 63 10.51 -3.13 -4.52
N ALA A 64 9.49 -2.30 -4.80
CA ALA A 64 8.17 -2.79 -5.12
C ALA A 64 8.14 -3.47 -6.50
N LEU A 65 7.80 -4.77 -6.52
CA LEU A 65 7.73 -5.56 -7.75
C LEU A 65 6.71 -4.98 -8.75
N LYS A 66 7.16 -4.68 -9.96
CA LYS A 66 6.29 -4.29 -11.08
C LYS A 66 5.82 -5.53 -11.85
N ARG A 67 4.65 -6.06 -11.44
CA ARG A 67 3.82 -7.10 -12.11
C ARG A 67 4.51 -8.46 -12.31
N ILE A 68 4.00 -9.50 -11.63
CA ILE A 68 4.13 -10.92 -12.01
C ILE A 68 2.95 -11.25 -12.94
#